data_AF-A0A920DCA0-F1
#
_entry.id   AF-A0A920DCA0-F1
#
_cell.length_a   1.000
_cell.length_b   1.000
_cell.length_c   1.000
_cell.angle_alpha   90.00
_cell.angle_beta   90.00
_cell.angle_gamma   90.00
#
_symmetry.space_group_name_H-M   'P 1'
#
loop_
_entity.id
_entity.type
_entity.pdbx_description
1 polymer ?
#
loop_
_entity_poly.entity_id
_entity_poly.type
_entity_poly.pdbx_seq_one_letter_code
_entity_poly.pdbx_strand_id
1 'polypeptide(L)'
;MNLKQCVILIILMSAFFRIPTLSFASNPDVREKQLEEALLQQLHSNITGALKSIYKTEYVMIGCTEISNIQQPEAMRDQIGKRSINVDAMNGGKYFELTISLCRVGPNEDNVELYFKNDTAGANYYLVDYKIITGENSRKLTE
;
A
#
# COMPACT_ATOMS: atom_id res chain seq x y z
N MET A 1 -0.64 59.92 6.53
CA MET A 1 -1.60 58.80 6.41
C MET A 1 -2.59 58.94 7.55
N ASN A 2 -3.88 59.15 7.26
CA ASN A 2 -4.85 59.58 8.28
C ASN A 2 -5.26 58.39 9.17
N LEU A 3 -5.43 58.61 10.47
CA LEU A 3 -5.80 57.58 11.46
C LEU A 3 -7.02 56.75 11.03
N LYS A 4 -7.96 57.36 10.30
CA LYS A 4 -9.15 56.73 9.72
C LYS A 4 -8.83 55.67 8.64
N GLN A 5 -7.77 55.86 7.85
CA GLN A 5 -7.33 54.92 6.82
C GLN A 5 -6.67 53.67 7.43
N CYS A 6 -5.94 53.80 8.54
CA CYS A 6 -5.36 52.64 9.24
C CYS A 6 -6.45 51.74 9.85
N VAL A 7 -7.51 52.31 10.43
CA VAL A 7 -8.59 51.53 11.03
C VAL A 7 -9.36 50.72 9.99
N ILE A 8 -9.61 51.30 8.80
CA ILE A 8 -10.29 50.59 7.70
C ILE A 8 -9.42 49.43 7.17
N LEU A 9 -8.10 49.61 7.07
CA LEU A 9 -7.17 48.55 6.66
C LEU A 9 -7.13 47.38 7.66
N ILE A 10 -7.16 47.67 8.96
CA ILE A 10 -7.15 46.63 10.01
C ILE A 10 -8.46 45.83 9.99
N ILE A 11 -9.60 46.48 9.78
CA ILE A 11 -10.90 45.80 9.68
C ILE A 11 -10.95 44.89 8.45
N LEU A 12 -10.47 45.36 7.29
CA LEU A 12 -10.39 44.55 6.06
C LEU A 12 -9.45 43.34 6.22
N MET A 13 -8.30 43.49 6.87
CA MET A 13 -7.38 42.36 7.15
C MET A 13 -7.98 41.33 8.13
N SER A 14 -8.77 41.78 9.12
CA SER A 14 -9.42 40.87 10.06
C SER A 14 -10.57 40.05 9.44
N ALA A 15 -11.16 40.52 8.34
CA ALA A 15 -12.22 39.82 7.62
C ALA A 15 -11.67 38.67 6.75
N PHE A 16 -10.43 38.78 6.26
CA PHE A 16 -9.78 37.73 5.47
C PHE A 16 -9.28 36.53 6.31
N PHE A 17 -9.23 36.67 7.64
CA PHE A 17 -8.74 35.61 8.54
C PHE A 17 -9.81 34.65 9.06
N ARG A 18 -11.08 34.80 8.64
CA ARG A 18 -12.11 33.80 8.96
C ARG A 18 -12.14 32.70 7.90
N ILE A 19 -11.05 31.94 7.82
CA ILE A 19 -11.11 30.63 7.20
C ILE A 19 -11.95 29.77 8.16
N PRO A 20 -13.14 29.27 7.75
CA PRO A 20 -13.83 28.28 8.56
C PRO A 20 -12.89 27.08 8.63
N THR A 21 -12.34 26.78 9.80
CA THR A 21 -11.78 25.46 10.05
C THR A 21 -12.95 24.50 10.00
N LEU A 22 -13.22 23.95 8.81
CA LEU A 22 -14.01 22.74 8.70
C LEU A 22 -13.26 21.68 9.51
N SER A 23 -13.69 21.50 10.75
CA SER A 23 -13.40 20.30 11.51
C SER A 23 -14.09 19.16 10.76
N PHE A 24 -13.40 18.60 9.77
CA PHE A 24 -13.77 17.32 9.22
C PHE A 24 -13.74 16.33 10.37
N ALA A 25 -14.91 15.90 10.81
CA ALA A 25 -15.03 14.66 11.56
C ALA A 25 -14.40 13.58 10.67
N SER A 26 -13.17 13.17 10.98
CA SER A 26 -12.46 12.18 10.19
C SER A 26 -13.24 10.88 10.30
N ASN A 27 -13.98 10.52 9.26
CA ASN A 27 -14.60 9.21 9.18
C ASN A 27 -13.43 8.20 9.14
N PRO A 28 -13.25 7.35 10.17
CA PRO A 28 -12.09 6.47 10.28
C PRO A 28 -11.95 5.57 9.05
N ASP A 29 -13.05 5.12 8.47
CA ASP A 29 -13.09 4.29 7.26
C ASP A 29 -12.48 5.00 6.04
N VAL A 30 -12.72 6.30 5.90
CA VAL A 30 -12.17 7.10 4.79
C VAL A 30 -10.66 7.24 4.95
N ARG A 31 -10.19 7.43 6.18
CA ARG A 31 -8.76 7.56 6.46
C ARG A 31 -8.02 6.25 6.22
N GLU A 32 -8.58 5.12 6.67
CA GLU A 32 -7.99 3.80 6.47
C GLU A 32 -7.92 3.45 4.98
N LYS A 33 -8.99 3.71 4.24
CA LYS A 33 -9.00 3.53 2.78
C LYS A 33 -7.94 4.38 2.07
N GLN A 34 -7.80 5.65 2.45
CA GLN A 34 -6.77 6.53 1.89
C GLN A 34 -5.35 6.04 2.19
N LEU A 35 -5.13 5.48 3.38
CA LEU A 35 -3.84 4.89 3.76
C LEU A 35 -3.54 3.63 2.95
N GLU A 36 -4.55 2.77 2.76
CA GLU A 36 -4.42 1.58 1.93
C GLU A 36 -4.11 1.95 0.47
N GLU A 37 -4.86 2.91 -0.12
CA GLU A 37 -4.64 3.39 -1.48
C GLU A 37 -3.22 3.98 -1.64
N ALA A 38 -2.75 4.76 -0.67
CA ALA A 38 -1.39 5.31 -0.68
C ALA A 38 -0.32 4.22 -0.60
N LEU A 39 -0.52 3.19 0.23
CA LEU A 39 0.39 2.06 0.36
C LEU A 39 0.42 1.22 -0.94
N LEU A 40 -0.75 0.96 -1.55
CA LEU A 40 -0.85 0.29 -2.84
C LEU A 40 -0.17 1.10 -3.95
N GLN A 41 -0.28 2.43 -3.93
CA GLN A 41 0.43 3.30 -4.88
C GLN A 41 1.95 3.16 -4.74
N GLN A 42 2.47 3.09 -3.51
CA GLN A 42 3.89 2.87 -3.26
C GLN A 42 4.33 1.47 -3.75
N LEU A 43 3.50 0.45 -3.54
CA LEU A 43 3.77 -0.94 -3.93
C LEU A 43 3.52 -1.22 -5.42
N HIS A 44 2.95 -0.28 -6.16
CA HIS A 44 2.53 -0.50 -7.55
C HIS A 44 3.65 -1.05 -8.44
N SER A 45 4.87 -0.54 -8.28
CA SER A 45 6.03 -1.03 -9.04
C SER A 45 6.41 -2.47 -8.68
N ASN A 46 6.33 -2.84 -7.39
CA ASN A 46 6.62 -4.18 -6.88
C ASN A 46 5.56 -5.18 -7.34
N ILE A 47 4.27 -4.81 -7.25
CA ILE A 47 3.13 -5.61 -7.73
C ILE A 47 3.26 -5.86 -9.24
N THR A 48 3.46 -4.80 -10.01
CA THR A 48 3.56 -4.91 -11.47
C THR A 48 4.78 -5.74 -11.88
N GLY A 49 5.93 -5.51 -11.25
CA GLY A 49 7.14 -6.30 -11.50
C GLY A 49 6.97 -7.78 -11.16
N ALA A 50 6.32 -8.09 -10.03
CA ALA A 50 5.97 -9.44 -9.65
C ALA A 50 5.10 -10.12 -10.71
N LEU A 51 4.01 -9.47 -11.13
CA LEU A 51 3.08 -10.05 -12.10
C LEU A 51 3.72 -10.24 -13.49
N LYS A 52 4.52 -9.28 -13.96
CA LYS A 52 5.28 -9.45 -15.21
C LYS A 52 6.21 -10.67 -15.14
N SER A 53 6.84 -10.89 -14.00
CA SER A 53 7.71 -12.06 -13.77
C SER A 53 6.92 -13.37 -13.69
N ILE A 54 5.77 -13.38 -13.01
CA ILE A 54 4.90 -14.57 -12.85
C ILE A 54 4.31 -14.99 -14.20
N TYR A 55 3.69 -14.05 -14.92
CA TYR A 55 2.99 -14.31 -16.18
C TYR A 55 3.90 -14.26 -17.42
N LYS A 56 5.18 -13.96 -17.26
CA LYS A 56 6.16 -13.84 -18.36
C LYS A 56 5.69 -12.92 -19.49
N THR A 57 5.11 -11.78 -19.11
CA THR A 57 4.55 -10.78 -20.04
C THR A 57 5.02 -9.38 -19.66
N GLU A 58 5.14 -8.49 -20.64
CA GLU A 58 5.39 -7.06 -20.38
C GLU A 58 4.13 -6.30 -19.98
N TYR A 59 2.95 -6.81 -20.36
CA TYR A 59 1.67 -6.16 -20.16
C TYR A 59 0.80 -7.02 -19.25
N VAL A 60 0.52 -6.47 -18.07
CA VAL A 60 -0.37 -7.08 -17.07
C VAL A 60 -1.58 -6.19 -16.91
N MET A 61 -2.75 -6.78 -17.04
CA MET A 61 -4.02 -6.14 -16.70
C MET A 61 -4.43 -6.58 -15.30
N ILE A 62 -4.92 -5.64 -14.49
CA ILE A 62 -5.36 -5.87 -13.11
C ILE A 62 -6.72 -5.18 -12.97
N GLY A 63 -7.75 -5.92 -12.58
CA GLY A 63 -9.10 -5.36 -12.41
C GLY A 63 -9.33 -4.75 -11.03
N CYS A 64 -8.76 -5.35 -9.99
CA CYS A 64 -8.80 -4.80 -8.64
C CYS A 64 -7.58 -5.20 -7.82
N THR A 65 -7.32 -4.43 -6.76
CA THR A 65 -6.22 -4.61 -5.82
C THR A 65 -6.69 -4.22 -4.44
N GLU A 66 -6.41 -5.06 -3.45
CA GLU A 66 -6.78 -4.86 -2.05
C GLU A 66 -5.68 -5.44 -1.15
N ILE A 67 -5.40 -4.77 -0.04
CA ILE A 67 -4.52 -5.31 1.00
C ILE A 67 -5.38 -6.19 1.92
N SER A 68 -5.29 -7.51 1.73
CA SER A 68 -6.09 -8.47 2.50
C SER A 68 -5.51 -8.78 3.88
N ASN A 69 -4.20 -8.55 4.09
CA ASN A 69 -3.57 -8.74 5.39
C ASN A 69 -2.32 -7.88 5.57
N ILE A 70 -2.15 -7.34 6.77
CA ILE A 70 -0.93 -6.66 7.22
C ILE A 70 -0.52 -7.30 8.55
N GLN A 71 0.65 -7.91 8.58
CA GLN A 71 1.26 -8.40 9.81
C GLN A 71 2.54 -7.63 10.08
N GLN A 72 2.83 -7.41 11.36
CA GLN A 72 4.06 -6.75 11.78
C GLN A 72 4.81 -7.63 12.78
N PRO A 73 5.56 -8.64 12.30
CA PRO A 73 6.35 -9.49 13.18
C PRO A 73 7.55 -8.72 13.76
N GLU A 74 8.00 -9.17 14.93
CA GLU A 74 9.25 -8.70 15.51
C GLU A 74 10.37 -9.66 15.11
N ALA A 75 11.51 -9.12 14.66
CA ALA A 75 12.67 -9.94 14.33
C ALA A 75 13.24 -10.56 15.62
N MET A 76 12.91 -11.83 15.89
CA MET A 76 13.48 -12.56 17.02
C MET A 76 14.98 -12.84 16.79
N ARG A 77 15.80 -12.55 17.81
CA ARG A 77 17.18 -13.04 17.86
C ARG A 77 17.14 -14.55 18.03
N ASP A 78 17.64 -15.27 17.04
CA ASP A 78 17.81 -16.71 17.15
C ASP A 78 18.90 -17.00 18.20
N GLN A 79 18.54 -17.65 19.31
CA GLN A 79 19.48 -18.04 20.38
C GLN A 79 20.22 -19.35 20.07
N ILE A 80 19.93 -20.02 18.95
CA ILE A 80 20.48 -21.33 18.66
C ILE A 80 21.23 -21.25 17.34
N GLY A 81 22.55 -21.09 17.44
CA GLY A 81 23.43 -20.95 16.29
C GLY A 81 23.23 -22.04 15.25
N LYS A 82 22.52 -21.71 14.17
CA LYS A 82 22.74 -22.18 12.79
C LYS A 82 21.71 -21.51 11.87
N ARG A 83 22.24 -20.63 11.00
CA ARG A 83 21.60 -19.79 9.98
C ARG A 83 21.04 -18.48 10.53
N SER A 84 21.86 -17.44 10.38
CA SER A 84 21.33 -16.09 10.22
C SER A 84 20.48 -16.07 8.95
N ILE A 85 19.17 -16.29 9.09
CA ILE A 85 18.21 -16.08 8.01
C ILE A 85 18.17 -14.57 7.81
N ASN A 86 18.86 -14.10 6.76
CA ASN A 86 18.95 -12.71 6.27
C ASN A 86 18.78 -11.64 7.36
N VAL A 87 19.84 -11.44 8.12
CA VAL A 87 20.02 -10.34 9.08
C VAL A 87 20.13 -9.02 8.32
N ASP A 88 19.08 -8.20 8.35
CA ASP A 88 19.23 -6.74 8.47
C ASP A 88 17.98 -5.97 8.95
N ALA A 89 16.94 -6.65 9.46
CA ALA A 89 16.11 -6.04 10.49
C ALA A 89 16.99 -5.85 11.73
N MET A 90 17.71 -4.72 11.80
CA MET A 90 18.70 -4.38 12.84
C MET A 90 18.21 -4.88 14.21
N ASN A 91 18.83 -5.94 14.73
CA ASN A 91 18.68 -6.46 16.10
C ASN A 91 17.45 -5.93 16.89
N GLY A 92 16.27 -6.53 16.69
CA GLY A 92 15.02 -6.08 17.33
C GLY A 92 14.17 -5.12 16.49
N GLY A 93 14.48 -4.96 15.20
CA GLY A 93 13.67 -4.22 14.25
C GLY A 93 12.31 -4.89 13.97
N LYS A 94 11.29 -4.04 13.77
CA LYS A 94 9.97 -4.45 13.26
C LYS A 94 10.02 -4.47 11.74
N TYR A 95 9.42 -5.48 11.13
CA TYR A 95 9.20 -5.53 9.69
C TYR A 95 7.73 -5.84 9.42
N PHE A 96 7.30 -5.67 8.19
CA PHE A 96 5.93 -5.89 7.74
C PHE A 96 5.87 -7.03 6.73
N GLU A 97 4.86 -7.87 6.90
CA GLU A 97 4.42 -8.84 5.90
C GLU A 97 3.06 -8.39 5.37
N LEU A 98 2.94 -8.30 4.04
CA LEU A 98 1.71 -7.88 3.38
C LEU A 98 1.19 -9.03 2.51
N THR A 99 -0.11 -9.27 2.59
CA THR A 99 -0.83 -10.05 1.58
C THR A 99 -1.65 -9.09 0.74
N ILE A 100 -1.42 -9.11 -0.57
CA ILE A 100 -2.15 -8.30 -1.55
C ILE A 100 -2.99 -9.24 -2.40
N SER A 101 -4.30 -9.04 -2.37
CA SER A 101 -5.25 -9.76 -3.20
C SER A 101 -5.50 -8.97 -4.49
N LEU A 102 -5.42 -9.66 -5.61
CA LEU A 102 -5.63 -9.12 -6.95
C LEU A 102 -6.73 -9.92 -7.63
N CYS A 103 -7.59 -9.24 -8.40
CA CYS A 103 -8.60 -9.91 -9.22
C CYS A 103 -8.49 -9.53 -10.69
N ARG A 104 -9.00 -10.43 -11.54
CA ARG A 104 -9.02 -10.28 -13.01
C ARG A 104 -7.63 -9.96 -13.55
N VAL A 105 -6.66 -10.79 -13.16
CA VAL A 105 -5.27 -10.62 -13.57
C VAL A 105 -5.02 -11.34 -14.88
N GLY A 106 -4.49 -10.60 -15.87
CA GLY A 106 -4.11 -11.15 -17.16
C GLY A 106 -5.30 -11.66 -18.00
N PRO A 107 -5.03 -12.41 -19.09
CA PRO A 107 -6.06 -12.84 -20.04
C PRO A 107 -7.01 -13.89 -19.50
N ASN A 108 -6.61 -14.64 -18.47
CA ASN A 108 -7.43 -15.69 -17.85
C ASN A 108 -8.33 -15.17 -16.72
N GLU A 109 -8.26 -13.87 -16.43
CA GLU A 109 -8.96 -13.23 -15.31
C GLU A 109 -8.73 -13.93 -13.96
N ASP A 110 -7.50 -14.33 -13.70
CA ASP A 110 -7.15 -15.04 -12.46
C ASP A 110 -7.33 -14.14 -11.23
N ASN A 111 -7.62 -14.74 -10.08
CA ASN A 111 -7.41 -14.10 -8.79
C ASN A 111 -6.02 -14.49 -8.28
N VAL A 112 -5.26 -13.54 -7.74
CA VAL A 112 -3.87 -13.77 -7.33
C VAL A 112 -3.65 -13.17 -5.95
N GLU A 113 -3.03 -13.94 -5.06
CA GLU A 113 -2.49 -13.42 -3.81
C GLU A 113 -0.97 -13.26 -3.95
N LEU A 114 -0.45 -12.09 -3.60
CA LEU A 114 0.98 -11.80 -3.54
C LEU A 114 1.39 -11.59 -2.09
N TYR A 115 2.49 -12.23 -1.68
CA TYR A 115 3.03 -12.11 -0.33
C TYR A 115 4.34 -11.32 -0.36
N PHE A 116 4.35 -10.15 0.28
CA PHE A 116 5.50 -9.25 0.34
C PHE A 116 6.08 -9.16 1.75
N LYS A 117 7.40 -8.95 1.84
CA LYS A 117 8.10 -8.64 3.11
C LYS A 117 9.10 -7.51 2.91
N ASN A 118 9.46 -6.80 3.99
CA ASN A 118 10.46 -5.73 3.96
C ASN A 118 11.52 -5.83 5.08
N ASP A 119 11.95 -7.05 5.42
CA ASP A 119 12.94 -7.33 6.48
C ASP A 119 14.41 -7.05 6.09
N THR A 120 14.65 -6.41 4.93
CA THR A 120 15.99 -6.09 4.42
C THR A 120 16.42 -4.66 4.77
N ALA A 121 17.74 -4.39 4.75
CA ALA A 121 18.32 -3.08 5.09
C ALA A 121 17.73 -1.88 4.33
N GLY A 122 17.22 -2.12 3.12
CA GLY A 122 16.62 -1.07 2.28
C GLY A 122 15.16 -0.75 2.63
N ALA A 123 14.54 -1.48 3.56
CA ALA A 123 13.12 -1.41 3.92
C ALA A 123 12.16 -1.50 2.70
N ASN A 124 12.65 -1.98 1.56
CA ASN A 124 11.89 -2.14 0.34
C ASN A 124 11.14 -3.47 0.40
N TYR A 125 9.87 -3.44 -0.02
CA TYR A 125 9.08 -4.66 -0.15
C TYR A 125 9.60 -5.52 -1.30
N TYR A 126 9.78 -6.81 -1.05
CA TYR A 126 10.10 -7.79 -2.08
C TYR A 126 9.12 -8.95 -2.01
N LEU A 127 8.85 -9.56 -3.17
CA LEU A 127 7.94 -10.70 -3.28
C LEU A 127 8.62 -11.92 -2.67
N VAL A 128 7.92 -12.58 -1.74
CA VAL A 128 8.39 -13.83 -1.11
C VAL A 128 7.73 -15.04 -1.75
N ASP A 129 6.43 -14.97 -2.00
CA ASP A 129 5.66 -16.04 -2.59
C ASP A 129 4.41 -15.49 -3.29
N TYR A 130 3.71 -16.32 -4.06
CA TYR A 130 2.44 -15.99 -4.68
C TYR A 130 1.54 -17.20 -4.81
N LYS A 131 0.23 -16.96 -4.88
CA LYS A 131 -0.78 -17.99 -5.10
C LYS A 131 -1.74 -17.56 -6.20
N ILE A 132 -1.86 -18.38 -7.24
CA ILE A 132 -2.86 -18.18 -8.29
C ILE A 132 -4.11 -18.99 -7.92
N ILE A 133 -5.23 -18.28 -7.82
CA ILE A 133 -6.56 -18.81 -7.54
C ILE A 133 -7.36 -18.64 -8.82
N THR A 134 -7.29 -19.63 -9.71
CA THR A 134 -8.02 -19.62 -10.99
C THR A 134 -9.52 -19.39 -10.75
N GLY A 135 -10.10 -18.40 -11.45
CA GLY A 135 -11.55 -18.24 -11.52
C GLY A 135 -12.13 -19.41 -12.33
N GLU A 136 -12.90 -20.28 -11.69
CA GLU A 136 -13.37 -21.56 -12.22
C GLU A 136 -14.44 -21.45 -13.34
N ASN A 137 -14.52 -20.36 -14.11
CA ASN A 137 -15.62 -20.14 -15.06
C ASN A 137 -15.25 -19.89 -16.54
N SER A 138 -13.98 -20.03 -16.93
CA SER A 138 -13.57 -19.79 -18.34
C SER A 138 -13.28 -21.08 -19.14
N ARG A 139 -13.60 -22.27 -18.61
CA ARG A 139 -13.39 -23.56 -19.33
C ARG A 139 -14.68 -24.32 -19.67
N LYS A 140 -15.85 -23.65 -19.66
CA LYS A 140 -17.10 -24.20 -20.22
C LYS A 140 -17.65 -23.30 -21.31
N LEU A 141 -16.91 -23.12 -22.40
CA LEU A 141 -17.51 -22.63 -23.64
C LEU A 141 -16.73 -23.08 -24.89
N THR A 142 -16.27 -24.33 -24.90
CA THR A 142 -15.76 -25.01 -26.11
C THR A 142 -15.84 -26.51 -25.84
N GLU A 143 -17.05 -27.07 -25.90
CA GLU A 143 -17.32 -28.44 -26.34
C GLU A 143 -18.82 -28.57 -26.67
#